data_AF-A0AAW7CZ01-F1
#
_entry.id   AF-A0AAW7CZ01-F1
#
_cell.length_a   1.000
_cell.length_b   1.000
_cell.length_c   1.000
_cell.angle_alpha   90.00
_cell.angle_beta   90.00
_cell.angle_gamma   90.00
#
_symmetry.space_group_name_H-M   'P 1'
#
loop_
_entity.id
_entity.type
_entity.pdbx_description
1 polymer ?
#
loop_
_entity_poly.entity_id
_entity_poly.type
_entity_poly.pdbx_seq_one_letter_code
_entity_poly.pdbx_strand_id
1 'polypeptide(L)'
;MKKILFYACFLTIAYTAKAQVGIGTPDPKSSAMLDVDATDKGVLIPRITLTSLTAFSPVVGEEVDGLLVYNVGSALPQGFYFWKDQKWNQVVDQLNLEESITNIVTGDMGELKRIADYLVPTNPKSADKTLDHAVLIFDPSNNKIAMVEYDTIAGEYKPVEISFDDLVSAAETPTTIKRAKVTTNGQLDFQDTEVVLPANTKKGEIYYQYAGENGRVDYLNLTADILNVFQENDTIINEIIKIVNKDGGNVYFTNVEIPAENIPANSLYQVDLATNEKKIIDISANIQNFFEDNMEYIKQEIGDKVTNNISVNTGNKIDGDDVYLFKNNASFSNAGAKIDEVQISLPPNTTAIDRIVSVKLFKDKKIISSSVTGVTITGSKINFYMGEGSMYYRQAAGTNYEVMVEFTAR
;
A
#
# COMPACT_ATOMS: atom_id res chain seq x y z
N MET A 1 -132.71 -50.39 15.63
CA MET A 1 -132.02 -49.25 16.31
C MET A 1 -131.07 -49.71 17.43
N LYS A 2 -131.44 -50.63 18.34
CA LYS A 2 -130.56 -51.08 19.45
C LYS A 2 -129.20 -51.67 19.05
N LYS A 3 -129.12 -52.39 17.91
CA LYS A 3 -127.86 -52.98 17.41
C LYS A 3 -126.89 -51.94 16.81
N ILE A 4 -127.42 -50.89 16.18
CA ILE A 4 -126.60 -49.82 15.57
C ILE A 4 -125.92 -48.96 16.66
N LEU A 5 -126.61 -48.70 17.76
CA LEU A 5 -126.05 -47.98 18.91
C LEU A 5 -124.90 -48.76 19.57
N PHE A 6 -125.00 -50.09 19.59
CA PHE A 6 -123.96 -50.96 20.14
C PHE A 6 -122.68 -50.94 19.29
N TYR A 7 -122.80 -50.97 17.95
CA TYR A 7 -121.65 -50.86 17.05
C TYR A 7 -121.02 -49.45 17.04
N ALA A 8 -121.83 -48.39 17.15
CA ALA A 8 -121.33 -47.02 17.26
C ALA A 8 -120.50 -46.80 18.54
N CYS A 9 -120.92 -47.39 19.66
CA CYS A 9 -120.20 -47.34 20.94
C CYS A 9 -118.85 -48.08 20.85
N PHE A 10 -118.79 -49.19 20.11
CA PHE A 10 -117.55 -49.94 19.89
C PHE A 10 -116.54 -49.17 19.00
N LEU A 11 -117.02 -48.36 18.06
CA LEU A 11 -116.17 -47.54 17.19
C LEU A 11 -115.49 -46.37 17.94
N THR A 12 -116.17 -45.78 18.93
CA THR A 12 -115.63 -44.65 19.71
C THR A 12 -114.57 -45.06 20.73
N ILE A 13 -114.60 -46.31 21.22
CA ILE A 13 -113.60 -46.83 22.18
C ILE A 13 -112.25 -47.11 21.48
N ALA A 14 -112.27 -47.40 20.18
CA ALA A 14 -111.04 -47.60 19.40
C ALA A 14 -110.24 -46.30 19.17
N TYR A 15 -110.89 -45.12 19.28
CA TYR A 15 -110.25 -43.83 19.02
C TYR A 15 -109.34 -43.35 20.16
N THR A 16 -109.38 -43.97 21.34
CA THR A 16 -108.55 -43.64 22.50
C THR A 16 -107.36 -44.59 22.70
N ALA A 17 -107.10 -45.51 21.76
CA ALA A 17 -105.93 -46.37 21.81
C ALA A 17 -104.66 -45.53 21.62
N LYS A 18 -103.82 -45.45 22.66
CA LYS A 18 -102.53 -44.76 22.56
C LYS A 18 -101.49 -45.67 21.91
N ALA A 19 -100.73 -45.13 20.97
CA ALA A 19 -99.77 -45.87 20.15
C ALA A 19 -98.33 -45.88 20.70
N GLN A 20 -98.12 -45.56 21.98
CA GLN A 20 -96.79 -45.65 22.60
C GLN A 20 -96.29 -47.10 22.64
N VAL A 21 -95.00 -47.30 22.38
CA VAL A 21 -94.40 -48.65 22.44
C VAL A 21 -93.78 -48.84 23.83
N GLY A 22 -94.40 -49.70 24.62
CA GLY A 22 -93.83 -50.20 25.88
C GLY A 22 -93.24 -51.58 25.70
N ILE A 23 -92.00 -51.79 26.13
CA ILE A 23 -91.39 -53.11 26.23
C ILE A 23 -91.04 -53.35 27.70
N GLY A 24 -91.70 -54.33 28.33
CA GLY A 24 -91.48 -54.64 29.75
C GLY A 24 -92.31 -53.80 30.74
N THR A 25 -93.05 -52.79 30.27
CA THR A 25 -93.98 -52.00 31.09
C THR A 25 -95.36 -51.87 30.43
N PRO A 26 -96.47 -52.07 31.19
CA PRO A 26 -97.83 -51.82 30.68
C PRO A 26 -98.18 -50.32 30.66
N ASP A 27 -97.43 -49.48 31.37
CA ASP A 27 -97.68 -48.05 31.53
C ASP A 27 -96.47 -47.22 31.05
N PRO A 28 -96.20 -47.14 29.73
CA PRO A 28 -95.09 -46.33 29.23
C PRO A 28 -95.23 -44.86 29.62
N LYS A 29 -94.12 -44.20 29.93
CA LYS A 29 -94.09 -42.77 30.23
C LYS A 29 -94.63 -41.96 29.04
N SER A 30 -95.53 -41.02 29.32
CA SER A 30 -96.22 -40.24 28.27
C SER A 30 -95.32 -39.39 27.36
N SER A 31 -94.07 -39.11 27.79
CA SER A 31 -93.07 -38.38 27.00
C SER A 31 -92.19 -39.29 26.14
N ALA A 32 -92.31 -40.60 26.25
CA ALA A 32 -91.50 -41.58 25.53
C ALA A 32 -92.26 -42.15 24.33
N MET A 33 -91.65 -42.12 23.15
CA MET A 33 -92.15 -42.85 22.00
C MET A 33 -91.89 -44.37 22.13
N LEU A 34 -90.76 -44.72 22.75
CA LEU A 34 -90.36 -46.07 23.14
C LEU A 34 -89.91 -46.04 24.60
N ASP A 35 -90.54 -46.85 25.45
CA ASP A 35 -90.17 -47.03 26.86
C ASP A 35 -89.81 -48.50 27.10
N VAL A 36 -88.59 -48.75 27.54
CA VAL A 36 -88.07 -50.10 27.79
C VAL A 36 -87.71 -50.20 29.26
N ASP A 37 -88.46 -51.00 30.01
CA ASP A 37 -88.27 -51.18 31.46
C ASP A 37 -87.85 -52.62 31.78
N ALA A 38 -86.66 -52.76 32.36
CA ALA A 38 -86.10 -54.02 32.85
C ALA A 38 -84.99 -53.72 33.85
N THR A 39 -84.84 -54.56 34.89
CA THR A 39 -83.77 -54.40 35.90
C THR A 39 -82.49 -55.15 35.55
N ASP A 40 -82.56 -56.14 34.66
CA ASP A 40 -81.47 -57.06 34.33
C ASP A 40 -81.23 -57.22 32.81
N LYS A 41 -81.88 -56.40 31.97
CA LYS A 41 -81.74 -56.41 30.50
C LYS A 41 -81.33 -55.03 29.99
N GLY A 42 -80.63 -55.01 28.85
CA GLY A 42 -80.31 -53.79 28.10
C GLY A 42 -80.96 -53.79 26.72
N VAL A 43 -80.76 -52.69 25.98
CA VAL A 43 -81.23 -52.55 24.60
C VAL A 43 -80.06 -52.69 23.63
N LEU A 44 -80.15 -53.64 22.71
CA LEU A 44 -79.23 -53.72 21.58
C LEU A 44 -79.70 -52.79 20.47
N ILE A 45 -78.96 -51.71 20.27
CA ILE A 45 -79.07 -50.80 19.12
C ILE A 45 -78.53 -51.50 17.86
N PRO A 46 -79.02 -51.17 16.63
CA PRO A 46 -78.55 -51.80 15.40
C PRO A 46 -77.02 -51.90 15.32
N ARG A 47 -76.54 -53.13 15.12
CA ARG A 47 -75.11 -53.47 15.04
C ARG A 47 -74.72 -53.58 13.57
N ILE A 48 -73.94 -52.64 13.08
CA ILE A 48 -73.57 -52.53 11.66
C ILE A 48 -72.06 -52.42 11.50
N THR A 49 -71.56 -52.67 10.29
CA THR A 49 -70.14 -52.52 9.95
C THR A 49 -69.95 -51.18 9.26
N LEU A 50 -69.37 -50.20 9.96
CA LEU A 50 -68.99 -48.92 9.37
C LEU A 50 -67.58 -49.04 8.77
N THR A 51 -67.41 -48.53 7.54
CA THR A 51 -66.12 -48.53 6.83
C THR A 51 -65.54 -47.13 6.63
N SER A 52 -66.35 -46.09 6.80
CA SER A 52 -65.93 -44.68 6.69
C SER A 52 -66.76 -43.81 7.64
N LEU A 53 -66.14 -42.77 8.19
CA LEU A 53 -66.85 -41.79 9.02
C LEU A 53 -67.73 -40.86 8.19
N THR A 54 -67.44 -40.68 6.89
CA THR A 54 -68.17 -39.73 6.03
C THR A 54 -69.17 -40.39 5.09
N ALA A 55 -69.27 -41.72 5.12
CA ALA A 55 -70.25 -42.47 4.32
C ALA A 55 -71.42 -42.91 5.20
N PHE A 56 -72.64 -42.57 4.81
CA PHE A 56 -73.84 -43.00 5.56
C PHE A 56 -74.08 -44.52 5.48
N SER A 57 -73.66 -45.15 4.38
CA SER A 57 -73.66 -46.61 4.18
C SER A 57 -72.95 -47.35 5.34
N PRO A 58 -73.46 -48.51 5.80
CA PRO A 58 -74.49 -49.37 5.20
C PRO A 58 -75.93 -49.00 5.59
N VAL A 59 -76.13 -47.92 6.33
CA VAL A 59 -77.47 -47.41 6.60
C VAL A 59 -78.06 -46.85 5.30
N VAL A 60 -79.34 -47.13 5.06
CA VAL A 60 -80.07 -46.69 3.87
C VAL A 60 -81.30 -45.90 4.33
N GLY A 61 -81.56 -44.76 3.71
CA GLY A 61 -82.72 -43.92 4.00
C GLY A 61 -82.36 -42.45 4.12
N GLU A 62 -83.20 -41.71 4.84
CA GLU A 62 -82.96 -40.31 5.18
C GLU A 62 -81.83 -40.19 6.22
N GLU A 63 -80.91 -39.27 5.97
CA GLU A 63 -79.80 -38.95 6.87
C GLU A 63 -80.30 -38.03 7.98
N VAL A 64 -80.55 -38.59 9.16
CA VAL A 64 -81.11 -37.85 10.30
C VAL A 64 -80.07 -37.73 11.41
N ASP A 65 -79.84 -36.50 11.87
CA ASP A 65 -78.96 -36.23 13.01
C ASP A 65 -79.46 -36.92 14.28
N GLY A 66 -78.53 -37.51 15.04
CA GLY A 66 -78.80 -38.27 16.25
C GLY A 66 -79.11 -39.75 16.02
N LEU A 67 -79.07 -40.26 14.78
CA LEU A 67 -79.24 -41.68 14.50
C LEU A 67 -78.11 -42.50 15.13
N LEU A 68 -78.42 -43.40 16.07
CA LEU A 68 -77.45 -44.16 16.84
C LEU A 68 -77.30 -45.60 16.33
N VAL A 69 -76.06 -46.05 16.20
CA VAL A 69 -75.69 -47.41 15.77
C VAL A 69 -74.50 -47.91 16.60
N TYR A 70 -74.30 -49.23 16.64
CA TYR A 70 -73.09 -49.83 17.21
C TYR A 70 -72.22 -50.42 16.08
N ASN A 71 -71.01 -49.89 15.90
CA ASN A 71 -70.06 -50.41 14.92
C ASN A 71 -69.41 -51.71 15.42
N VAL A 72 -69.54 -52.77 14.64
CA VAL A 72 -68.87 -54.07 14.85
C VAL A 72 -67.71 -54.31 13.89
N GLY A 73 -67.51 -53.44 12.90
CA GLY A 73 -66.40 -53.51 11.96
C GLY A 73 -65.05 -53.19 12.59
N SER A 74 -63.97 -53.68 11.98
CA SER A 74 -62.60 -53.39 12.39
C SER A 74 -61.94 -52.23 11.64
N ALA A 75 -62.59 -51.71 10.58
CA ALA A 75 -62.07 -50.60 9.78
C ALA A 75 -62.08 -49.26 10.52
N LEU A 76 -62.99 -49.12 11.49
CA LEU A 76 -63.08 -48.01 12.41
C LEU A 76 -63.10 -48.57 13.84
N PRO A 77 -62.75 -47.78 14.86
CA PRO A 77 -62.87 -48.21 16.25
C PRO A 77 -64.28 -48.76 16.53
N GLN A 78 -64.36 -49.94 17.15
CA GLN A 78 -65.64 -50.52 17.54
C GLN A 78 -66.28 -49.67 18.64
N GLY A 79 -67.61 -49.55 18.64
CA GLY A 79 -68.32 -48.74 19.64
C GLY A 79 -69.59 -48.10 19.12
N PHE A 80 -70.17 -47.21 19.92
CA PHE A 80 -71.35 -46.45 19.54
C PHE A 80 -70.99 -45.29 18.64
N TYR A 81 -71.75 -45.12 17.56
CA TYR A 81 -71.65 -43.98 16.64
C TYR A 81 -73.01 -43.35 16.46
N PHE A 82 -73.03 -42.02 16.34
CA PHE A 82 -74.22 -41.30 15.94
C PHE A 82 -73.98 -40.45 14.70
N TRP A 83 -74.97 -40.35 13.82
CA TRP A 83 -74.90 -39.48 12.66
C TRP A 83 -75.10 -38.03 13.07
N LYS A 84 -74.20 -37.13 12.67
CA LYS A 84 -74.35 -35.68 12.84
C LYS A 84 -73.39 -34.96 11.91
N ASP A 85 -73.81 -33.83 11.32
CA ASP A 85 -72.95 -32.98 10.48
C ASP A 85 -72.35 -33.76 9.28
N GLN A 86 -73.18 -34.61 8.64
CA GLN A 86 -72.80 -35.46 7.50
C GLN A 86 -71.65 -36.46 7.80
N LYS A 87 -71.53 -36.90 9.05
CA LYS A 87 -70.56 -37.92 9.46
C LYS A 87 -71.03 -38.75 10.65
N TRP A 88 -70.47 -39.96 10.75
CA TRP A 88 -70.52 -40.79 11.95
C TRP A 88 -69.55 -40.24 12.98
N ASN A 89 -70.07 -39.88 14.14
CA ASN A 89 -69.29 -39.42 15.29
C ASN A 89 -69.28 -40.52 16.34
N GLN A 90 -68.09 -40.93 16.77
CA GLN A 90 -67.94 -41.94 17.82
C GLN A 90 -68.31 -41.35 19.18
N VAL A 91 -69.04 -42.11 19.98
CA VAL A 91 -69.20 -41.84 21.40
C VAL A 91 -67.99 -42.41 22.13
N VAL A 92 -67.20 -41.53 22.72
CA VAL A 92 -65.96 -41.87 23.43
C VAL A 92 -66.24 -41.84 24.94
N ASP A 93 -65.74 -42.83 25.68
CA ASP A 93 -65.78 -42.80 27.14
C ASP A 93 -64.64 -41.95 27.72
N GLN A 94 -64.76 -41.60 29.01
CA GLN A 94 -63.82 -40.72 29.68
C GLN A 94 -62.39 -41.29 29.70
N LEU A 95 -62.22 -42.62 29.86
CA LEU A 95 -60.91 -43.24 29.96
C LEU A 95 -60.15 -43.13 28.63
N ASN A 96 -60.82 -43.43 27.52
CA ASN A 96 -60.25 -43.32 26.18
C ASN A 96 -59.88 -41.88 25.79
N LEU A 97 -60.67 -40.90 26.26
CA LEU A 97 -60.34 -39.49 26.09
C LEU A 97 -59.11 -39.08 26.91
N GLU A 98 -59.05 -39.49 28.18
CA GLU A 98 -57.92 -39.22 29.07
C GLU A 98 -56.60 -39.85 28.56
N GLU A 99 -56.66 -41.07 28.03
CA GLU A 99 -55.51 -41.73 27.40
C GLU A 99 -55.01 -40.95 26.17
N SER A 100 -55.93 -40.52 25.31
CA SER A 100 -55.60 -39.72 24.12
C SER A 100 -54.94 -38.38 24.49
N ILE A 101 -55.45 -37.70 25.53
CA ILE A 101 -54.86 -36.46 26.05
C ILE A 101 -53.48 -36.73 26.66
N THR A 102 -53.34 -37.80 27.43
CA THR A 102 -52.08 -38.16 28.09
C THR A 102 -50.99 -38.41 27.06
N ASN A 103 -51.27 -39.17 26.01
CA ASN A 103 -50.30 -39.47 24.94
C ASN A 103 -49.80 -38.20 24.22
N ILE A 104 -50.66 -37.18 24.04
CA ILE A 104 -50.25 -35.89 23.46
C ILE A 104 -49.31 -35.13 24.41
N VAL A 105 -49.62 -35.11 25.71
CA VAL A 105 -48.84 -34.35 26.70
C VAL A 105 -47.50 -35.01 27.00
N THR A 106 -47.46 -36.34 27.06
CA THR A 106 -46.24 -37.09 27.44
C THR A 106 -45.37 -37.48 26.25
N GLY A 107 -45.94 -37.67 25.06
CA GLY A 107 -45.21 -37.98 23.83
C GLY A 107 -44.61 -36.73 23.18
N ASP A 108 -45.35 -36.12 22.26
CA ASP A 108 -44.81 -35.07 21.38
C ASP A 108 -44.38 -33.81 22.14
N MET A 109 -45.20 -33.34 23.09
CA MET A 109 -44.87 -32.16 23.89
C MET A 109 -43.77 -32.46 24.92
N GLY A 110 -43.71 -33.70 25.43
CA GLY A 110 -42.68 -34.17 26.33
C GLY A 110 -41.30 -34.19 25.68
N GLU A 111 -41.22 -34.68 24.45
CA GLU A 111 -39.98 -34.69 23.65
C GLU A 111 -39.52 -33.29 23.26
N LEU A 112 -40.43 -32.41 22.83
CA LEU A 112 -40.11 -31.00 22.58
C LEU A 112 -39.58 -30.30 23.83
N LYS A 113 -40.20 -30.56 24.99
CA LYS A 113 -39.74 -30.04 26.27
C LYS A 113 -38.36 -30.61 26.63
N ARG A 114 -38.10 -31.90 26.40
CA ARG A 114 -36.79 -32.52 26.64
C ARG A 114 -35.70 -31.92 25.77
N ILE A 115 -35.99 -31.69 24.48
CA ILE A 115 -35.06 -31.05 23.55
C ILE A 115 -34.78 -29.61 23.98
N ALA A 116 -35.82 -28.85 24.35
CA ALA A 116 -35.65 -27.50 24.88
C ALA A 116 -34.85 -27.47 26.19
N ASP A 117 -35.09 -28.44 27.08
CA ASP A 117 -34.39 -28.56 28.36
C ASP A 117 -32.90 -28.91 28.17
N TYR A 118 -32.57 -29.71 27.14
CA TYR A 118 -31.20 -30.12 26.79
C TYR A 118 -30.41 -29.03 26.06
N LEU A 119 -31.05 -28.28 25.15
CA LEU A 119 -30.36 -27.29 24.34
C LEU A 119 -29.89 -26.07 25.14
N VAL A 120 -30.48 -25.80 26.31
CA VAL A 120 -30.16 -24.64 27.15
C VAL A 120 -29.44 -25.11 28.42
N PRO A 121 -28.09 -25.12 28.48
CA PRO A 121 -27.35 -25.64 29.65
C PRO A 121 -27.52 -24.76 30.90
N THR A 122 -27.89 -23.49 30.70
CA THR A 122 -28.27 -22.60 31.79
C THR A 122 -29.63 -22.94 32.38
N ASN A 123 -30.39 -23.87 31.78
CA ASN A 123 -31.64 -24.35 32.35
C ASN A 123 -31.40 -25.00 33.73
N PRO A 124 -32.01 -24.47 34.81
CA PRO A 124 -31.85 -25.03 36.14
C PRO A 124 -32.41 -26.45 36.27
N LYS A 125 -33.29 -26.86 35.34
CA LYS A 125 -33.91 -28.19 35.28
C LYS A 125 -33.17 -29.18 34.38
N SER A 126 -32.07 -28.78 33.73
CA SER A 126 -31.25 -29.72 32.96
C SER A 126 -30.69 -30.81 33.88
N ALA A 127 -30.87 -32.08 33.47
CA ALA A 127 -30.32 -33.23 34.17
C ALA A 127 -28.80 -33.36 33.95
N ASP A 128 -28.27 -32.74 32.89
CA ASP A 128 -26.85 -32.77 32.54
C ASP A 128 -26.31 -31.34 32.46
N LYS A 129 -25.56 -30.94 33.48
CA LYS A 129 -24.91 -29.63 33.59
C LYS A 129 -23.48 -29.63 33.06
N THR A 130 -23.03 -30.74 32.48
CA THR A 130 -21.63 -30.96 32.09
C THR A 130 -21.36 -30.75 30.61
N LEU A 131 -22.39 -30.35 29.84
CA LEU A 131 -22.30 -30.17 28.40
C LEU A 131 -21.92 -28.73 28.03
N ASP A 132 -20.89 -28.59 27.20
CA ASP A 132 -20.29 -27.31 26.76
C ASP A 132 -20.96 -26.71 25.50
N HIS A 133 -22.25 -26.97 25.29
CA HIS A 133 -23.04 -26.35 24.22
C HIS A 133 -23.71 -25.06 24.70
N ALA A 134 -24.09 -24.14 23.82
CA ALA A 134 -24.84 -22.93 24.17
C ALA A 134 -25.82 -22.58 23.05
N VAL A 135 -26.98 -22.02 23.40
CA VAL A 135 -27.93 -21.51 22.38
C VAL A 135 -27.54 -20.09 22.03
N LEU A 136 -27.19 -19.89 20.76
CA LEU A 136 -27.07 -18.57 20.16
C LEU A 136 -28.40 -18.19 19.50
N ILE A 137 -28.89 -17.02 19.83
CA ILE A 137 -30.05 -16.40 19.19
C ILE A 137 -29.58 -15.20 18.38
N PHE A 138 -30.10 -15.08 17.16
CA PHE A 138 -29.91 -13.90 16.33
C PHE A 138 -31.18 -13.06 16.37
N ASP A 139 -31.07 -11.81 16.81
CA ASP A 139 -32.14 -10.81 16.71
C ASP A 139 -31.99 -10.06 15.37
N PRO A 140 -32.82 -10.38 14.36
CA PRO A 140 -32.74 -9.75 13.05
C PRO A 140 -33.16 -8.27 13.06
N SER A 141 -33.90 -7.83 14.07
CA SER A 141 -34.39 -6.44 14.15
C SER A 141 -33.29 -5.49 14.60
N ASN A 142 -32.43 -5.97 15.50
CA ASN A 142 -31.29 -5.21 16.03
C ASN A 142 -29.94 -5.66 15.44
N ASN A 143 -29.93 -6.69 14.58
CA ASN A 143 -28.74 -7.31 13.99
C ASN A 143 -27.71 -7.74 15.05
N LYS A 144 -28.18 -8.35 16.14
CA LYS A 144 -27.37 -8.73 17.30
C LYS A 144 -27.43 -10.23 17.54
N ILE A 145 -26.33 -10.79 18.04
CA ILE A 145 -26.27 -12.18 18.51
C ILE A 145 -26.23 -12.14 20.03
N ALA A 146 -27.03 -12.98 20.68
CA ALA A 146 -27.05 -13.14 22.13
C ALA A 146 -27.00 -14.62 22.52
N MET A 147 -26.47 -14.89 23.70
CA MET A 147 -26.59 -16.18 24.37
C MET A 147 -27.82 -16.17 25.27
N VAL A 148 -28.50 -17.31 25.40
CA VAL A 148 -29.63 -17.44 26.33
C VAL A 148 -29.13 -17.92 27.70
N GLU A 149 -29.36 -17.10 28.73
CA GLU A 149 -29.05 -17.43 30.11
C GLU A 149 -30.32 -17.52 30.96
N TYR A 150 -30.35 -18.41 31.93
CA TYR A 150 -31.43 -18.46 32.92
C TYR A 150 -31.08 -17.58 34.12
N ASP A 151 -31.92 -16.59 34.39
CA ASP A 151 -31.83 -15.79 35.60
C ASP A 151 -32.45 -16.56 36.77
N THR A 152 -31.60 -17.02 37.69
CA THR A 152 -32.04 -17.82 38.85
C THR A 152 -32.85 -17.02 39.87
N ILE A 153 -32.77 -15.68 39.83
CA ILE A 153 -33.48 -14.79 40.74
C ILE A 153 -34.86 -14.46 40.17
N ALA A 154 -34.93 -14.13 38.87
CA ALA A 154 -36.19 -13.81 38.19
C ALA A 154 -36.98 -15.07 37.80
N GLY A 155 -36.32 -16.22 37.66
CA GLY A 155 -36.96 -17.47 37.23
C GLY A 155 -37.27 -17.52 35.74
N GLU A 156 -36.55 -16.75 34.92
CA GLU A 156 -36.83 -16.56 33.50
C GLU A 156 -35.55 -16.65 32.65
N TYR A 157 -35.70 -16.97 31.36
CA TYR A 157 -34.61 -16.90 30.40
C TYR A 157 -34.44 -15.49 29.87
N LYS A 158 -33.21 -14.97 29.89
CA LYS A 158 -32.85 -13.66 29.36
C LYS A 158 -31.77 -13.78 28.27
N PRO A 159 -31.86 -12.98 27.20
CA PRO A 159 -30.77 -12.83 26.26
C PRO A 159 -29.64 -12.02 26.90
N VAL A 160 -28.41 -12.53 26.78
CA VAL A 160 -27.17 -11.82 27.11
C VAL A 160 -26.43 -11.57 25.81
N GLU A 161 -26.36 -10.29 25.43
CA GLU A 161 -25.75 -9.86 24.17
C GLU A 161 -24.28 -10.26 24.11
N ILE A 162 -23.85 -10.79 22.95
CA ILE A 162 -22.45 -11.06 22.67
C ILE A 162 -21.88 -9.86 21.92
N SER A 163 -20.98 -9.13 22.58
CA SER A 163 -20.21 -8.06 21.95
C SER A 163 -18.96 -8.67 21.30
N PHE A 164 -18.89 -8.64 19.97
CA PHE A 164 -17.67 -9.04 19.26
C PHE A 164 -16.49 -8.12 19.56
N ASP A 165 -16.73 -6.83 19.81
CA ASP A 165 -15.68 -5.89 20.22
C ASP A 165 -15.08 -6.29 21.58
N ASP A 166 -15.91 -6.77 22.51
CA ASP A 166 -15.44 -7.27 23.81
C ASP A 166 -14.68 -8.59 23.67
N LEU A 167 -15.15 -9.50 22.80
CA LEU A 167 -14.47 -10.77 22.54
C LEU A 167 -13.12 -10.57 21.85
N VAL A 168 -13.06 -9.67 20.87
CA VAL A 168 -11.83 -9.32 20.14
C VAL A 168 -10.88 -8.62 21.10
N SER A 169 -11.33 -7.64 21.89
CA SER A 169 -10.47 -6.95 22.86
C SER A 169 -9.99 -7.83 24.02
N ALA A 170 -10.72 -8.90 24.37
CA ALA A 170 -10.26 -9.90 25.34
C ALA A 170 -9.20 -10.87 24.75
N ALA A 171 -9.23 -11.10 23.43
CA ALA A 171 -8.30 -12.00 22.74
C ALA A 171 -7.07 -11.29 22.16
N GLU A 172 -7.20 -10.01 21.80
CA GLU A 172 -6.12 -9.19 21.29
C GLU A 172 -5.34 -8.54 22.43
N THR A 173 -4.02 -8.45 22.28
CA THR A 173 -3.21 -7.74 23.27
C THR A 173 -3.56 -6.25 23.23
N PRO A 174 -3.82 -5.56 24.36
CA PRO A 174 -4.12 -4.13 24.42
C PRO A 174 -2.90 -3.23 24.13
N THR A 175 -1.86 -3.78 23.49
CA THR A 175 -0.63 -3.08 23.17
C THR A 175 -0.91 -1.97 22.17
N THR A 176 -0.95 -0.73 22.66
CA THR A 176 -1.06 0.45 21.81
C THR A 176 0.33 1.02 21.57
N ILE A 177 0.65 1.27 20.29
CA ILE A 177 1.90 1.88 19.87
C ILE A 177 1.61 3.25 19.28
N LYS A 178 2.15 4.30 19.89
CA LYS A 178 2.05 5.68 19.38
C LYS A 178 3.43 6.17 18.96
N ARG A 179 3.49 6.94 17.87
CA ARG A 179 4.73 7.54 17.35
C ARG A 179 4.72 9.05 17.59
N ALA A 180 5.82 9.58 18.08
CA ALA A 180 6.05 11.02 18.19
C ALA A 180 7.39 11.41 17.55
N LYS A 181 7.44 12.62 16.99
CA LYS A 181 8.68 13.27 16.58
C LYS A 181 8.90 14.47 17.50
N VAL A 182 10.08 14.57 18.10
CA VAL A 182 10.44 15.69 18.98
C VAL A 182 10.57 16.97 18.14
N THR A 183 9.68 17.93 18.35
CA THR A 183 9.67 19.23 17.65
C THR A 183 10.49 20.30 18.38
N THR A 184 10.58 20.18 19.72
CA THR A 184 11.32 21.06 20.64
C THR A 184 12.09 20.20 21.64
N ASN A 185 13.31 20.58 22.00
CA ASN A 185 14.11 19.86 23.01
C ASN A 185 13.31 19.75 24.31
N GLY A 186 13.26 18.56 24.90
CA GLY A 186 12.52 18.35 26.13
C GLY A 186 11.01 18.47 25.99
N GLN A 187 10.43 18.16 24.82
CA GLN A 187 8.97 18.00 24.60
C GLN A 187 8.66 16.81 23.66
N LEU A 188 7.82 15.86 24.09
CA LEU A 188 7.22 14.84 23.22
C LEU A 188 5.73 15.10 23.12
N ASP A 189 5.24 15.08 21.90
CA ASP A 189 3.83 15.24 21.58
C ASP A 189 3.35 14.01 20.81
N PHE A 190 2.44 13.25 21.42
CA PHE A 190 1.77 12.10 20.82
C PHE A 190 0.37 12.48 20.31
N GLN A 191 0.28 13.58 19.56
CA GLN A 191 -0.89 14.16 18.88
C GLN A 191 -2.15 14.44 19.72
N ASP A 192 -2.26 13.96 20.96
CA ASP A 192 -3.47 14.09 21.80
C ASP A 192 -3.17 14.19 23.31
N THR A 193 -1.91 14.08 23.77
CA THR A 193 -1.55 14.20 25.19
C THR A 193 -0.08 14.60 25.35
N GLU A 194 0.17 15.69 26.08
CA GLU A 194 1.53 16.11 26.46
C GLU A 194 1.99 15.22 27.64
N VAL A 195 3.00 14.38 27.43
CA VAL A 195 3.46 13.42 28.45
C VAL A 195 4.85 13.78 28.95
N VAL A 196 5.06 13.67 30.27
CA VAL A 196 6.37 13.91 30.91
C VAL A 196 7.39 12.89 30.39
N LEU A 197 8.54 13.42 29.97
CA LEU A 197 9.53 12.78 29.13
C LEU A 197 10.52 11.89 29.88
N PRO A 198 11.16 10.94 29.17
CA PRO A 198 12.49 10.46 29.55
C PRO A 198 13.48 11.64 29.52
N ALA A 199 14.29 11.81 30.56
CA ALA A 199 15.26 12.90 30.64
C ALA A 199 16.20 12.91 29.40
N ASN A 200 16.34 14.08 28.76
CA ASN A 200 17.25 14.38 27.63
C ASN A 200 16.75 14.17 26.18
N THR A 201 15.46 14.26 25.90
CA THR A 201 14.96 14.23 24.49
C THR A 201 15.45 15.43 23.67
N LYS A 202 15.96 15.18 22.46
CA LYS A 202 16.49 16.21 21.53
C LYS A 202 15.60 16.38 20.31
N LYS A 203 15.50 17.61 19.82
CA LYS A 203 14.76 17.97 18.60
C LYS A 203 15.20 17.10 17.44
N GLY A 204 14.22 16.51 16.76
CA GLY A 204 14.41 15.63 15.62
C GLY A 204 14.37 14.13 15.95
N GLU A 205 14.50 13.74 17.22
CA GLU A 205 14.42 12.34 17.62
C GLU A 205 13.00 11.76 17.43
N ILE A 206 12.93 10.46 17.14
CA ILE A 206 11.70 9.70 16.96
C ILE A 206 11.55 8.75 18.14
N TYR A 207 10.41 8.87 18.81
CA TYR A 207 10.04 8.02 19.92
C TYR A 207 8.78 7.23 19.60
N TYR A 208 8.77 5.99 20.09
CA TYR A 208 7.58 5.15 20.14
C TYR A 208 7.19 4.94 21.59
N GLN A 209 5.95 5.25 21.94
CA GLN A 209 5.35 4.90 23.23
C GLN A 209 4.66 3.55 23.07
N TYR A 210 4.92 2.63 23.99
CA TYR A 210 4.16 1.38 24.09
C TYR A 210 3.58 1.25 25.49
N ALA A 211 2.27 0.98 25.56
CA ALA A 211 1.60 0.61 26.80
C ALA A 211 1.51 -0.92 26.86
N GLY A 212 2.25 -1.53 27.80
CA GLY A 212 2.20 -2.98 28.03
C GLY A 212 0.92 -3.39 28.77
N GLU A 213 0.63 -4.70 28.77
CA GLU A 213 -0.59 -5.29 29.34
C GLU A 213 -0.83 -4.93 30.82
N ASN A 214 0.24 -4.61 31.56
CA ASN A 214 0.18 -4.20 32.96
C ASN A 214 -0.17 -2.70 33.15
N GLY A 215 -0.55 -1.98 32.08
CA GLY A 215 -0.77 -0.53 32.10
C GLY A 215 0.51 0.30 32.21
N ARG A 216 1.69 -0.35 32.19
CA ARG A 216 2.98 0.32 32.19
C ARG A 216 3.23 0.93 30.82
N VAL A 217 3.53 2.23 30.81
CA VAL A 217 3.93 2.96 29.62
C VAL A 217 5.45 3.04 29.59
N ASP A 218 6.03 2.57 28.49
CA ASP A 218 7.46 2.62 28.22
C ASP A 218 7.70 3.33 26.87
N TYR A 219 8.95 3.74 26.65
CA TYR A 219 9.36 4.50 25.47
C TYR A 219 10.57 3.88 24.79
N LEU A 220 10.49 3.75 23.47
CA LEU A 220 11.61 3.35 22.61
C LEU A 220 12.13 4.57 21.86
N ASN A 221 13.40 4.92 22.04
CA ASN A 221 14.06 5.97 21.28
C ASN A 221 14.70 5.36 20.02
N LEU A 222 13.90 5.26 18.95
CA LEU A 222 14.36 4.67 17.69
C LEU A 222 15.56 5.43 17.09
N THR A 223 15.64 6.75 17.31
CA THR A 223 16.78 7.54 16.84
C THR A 223 18.07 7.19 17.57
N ALA A 224 18.03 7.04 18.90
CA ALA A 224 19.19 6.60 19.66
C ALA A 224 19.56 5.16 19.34
N ASP A 225 18.59 4.25 19.19
CA ASP A 225 18.87 2.85 18.87
C ASP A 225 19.53 2.71 17.50
N ILE A 226 19.02 3.41 16.48
CA ILE A 226 19.64 3.45 15.15
C ILE A 226 21.06 4.06 15.25
N LEU A 227 21.23 5.13 16.03
CA LEU A 227 22.54 5.75 16.22
C LEU A 227 23.53 4.80 16.89
N ASN A 228 23.09 4.05 17.91
CA ASN A 228 23.90 3.03 18.59
C ASN A 228 24.29 1.91 17.62
N VAL A 229 23.38 1.46 16.75
CA VAL A 229 23.70 0.47 15.70
C VAL A 229 24.80 0.99 14.77
N PHE A 230 24.83 2.29 14.45
CA PHE A 230 25.91 2.86 13.66
C PHE A 230 27.20 3.08 14.46
N GLN A 231 27.11 3.43 15.75
CA GLN A 231 28.27 3.72 16.60
C GLN A 231 28.98 2.45 17.10
N GLU A 232 28.25 1.38 17.38
CA GLU A 232 28.77 0.14 17.94
C GLU A 232 29.07 -0.92 16.87
N ASN A 233 28.67 -0.70 15.62
CA ASN A 233 28.97 -1.61 14.53
C ASN A 233 30.27 -1.21 13.83
N ASP A 234 31.37 -1.64 14.44
CA ASP A 234 32.73 -1.49 13.91
C ASP A 234 32.84 -1.95 12.45
N THR A 235 32.04 -2.94 12.02
CA THR A 235 32.06 -3.43 10.64
C THR A 235 31.53 -2.38 9.65
N ILE A 236 30.41 -1.72 9.97
CA ILE A 236 29.84 -0.67 9.12
C ILE A 236 30.75 0.55 9.10
N ILE A 237 31.27 0.96 10.25
CA ILE A 237 32.24 2.06 10.35
C ILE A 237 33.48 1.75 9.50
N ASN A 238 34.04 0.54 9.63
CA ASN A 238 35.21 0.13 8.87
C ASN A 238 34.93 0.02 7.36
N GLU A 239 33.73 -0.41 6.94
CA GLU A 239 33.34 -0.41 5.53
C GLU A 239 33.12 1.00 4.97
N ILE A 240 32.52 1.93 5.72
CA ILE A 240 32.41 3.34 5.32
C ILE A 240 33.80 3.97 5.21
N ILE A 241 34.69 3.73 6.19
CA ILE A 241 36.08 4.17 6.16
C ILE A 241 36.79 3.57 4.94
N LYS A 242 36.59 2.28 4.63
CA LYS A 242 37.14 1.68 3.42
C LYS A 242 36.59 2.36 2.18
N ILE A 243 35.30 2.64 2.07
CA ILE A 243 34.71 3.28 0.88
C ILE A 243 35.26 4.70 0.70
N VAL A 244 35.36 5.48 1.77
CA VAL A 244 35.92 6.84 1.71
C VAL A 244 37.41 6.84 1.37
N ASN A 245 38.17 5.83 1.85
CA ASN A 245 39.63 5.81 1.74
C ASN A 245 40.19 4.93 0.61
N LYS A 246 39.41 3.99 0.07
CA LYS A 246 39.83 3.10 -1.03
C LYS A 246 39.81 3.83 -2.38
N ASP A 247 38.95 4.83 -2.54
CA ASP A 247 38.72 5.52 -3.82
C ASP A 247 39.12 7.01 -3.84
N GLY A 248 39.91 7.51 -2.87
CA GLY A 248 40.69 8.75 -3.05
C GLY A 248 40.49 9.92 -2.08
N GLY A 249 40.01 9.69 -0.84
CA GLY A 249 39.69 10.77 0.10
C GLY A 249 40.80 11.28 1.04
N ASN A 250 42.02 10.74 1.06
CA ASN A 250 43.00 11.09 2.10
C ASN A 250 44.00 12.20 1.71
N VAL A 251 43.69 13.03 0.71
CA VAL A 251 44.51 14.17 0.30
C VAL A 251 44.01 15.45 0.95
N TYR A 252 44.88 16.11 1.70
CA TYR A 252 44.59 17.34 2.43
C TYR A 252 45.45 18.48 1.88
N PHE A 253 44.90 19.69 1.84
CA PHE A 253 45.63 20.92 1.56
C PHE A 253 45.84 21.70 2.86
N THR A 254 47.04 22.19 3.09
CA THR A 254 47.31 23.14 4.17
C THR A 254 47.79 24.47 3.60
N ASN A 255 47.23 25.58 4.06
CA ASN A 255 47.71 26.93 3.78
C ASN A 255 48.71 27.44 4.85
N VAL A 256 48.92 26.66 5.91
CA VAL A 256 49.84 26.97 7.01
C VAL A 256 50.86 25.84 7.12
N GLU A 257 52.09 26.16 7.52
CA GLU A 257 53.11 25.16 7.77
C GLU A 257 52.70 24.25 8.94
N ILE A 258 53.00 22.95 8.83
CA ILE A 258 52.87 21.96 9.90
C ILE A 258 54.30 21.53 10.30
N PRO A 259 54.95 22.24 11.23
CA PRO A 259 56.38 22.04 11.51
C PRO A 259 56.71 20.66 12.07
N ALA A 260 55.80 20.09 12.88
CA ALA A 260 55.98 18.79 13.51
C ALA A 260 56.14 17.63 12.50
N GLU A 261 55.63 17.81 11.28
CA GLU A 261 55.59 16.79 10.23
C GLU A 261 56.39 17.24 8.99
N ASN A 262 57.13 18.36 9.08
CA ASN A 262 57.92 18.94 7.99
C ASN A 262 57.10 19.20 6.71
N ILE A 263 55.85 19.67 6.85
CA ILE A 263 54.96 20.00 5.71
C ILE A 263 54.88 21.52 5.57
N PRO A 264 55.43 22.12 4.50
CA PRO A 264 55.37 23.56 4.25
C PRO A 264 53.94 24.06 4.04
N ALA A 265 53.74 25.37 4.24
CA ALA A 265 52.50 26.02 3.83
C ALA A 265 52.23 25.83 2.32
N ASN A 266 50.96 25.82 1.94
CA ASN A 266 50.46 25.59 0.58
C ASN A 266 50.81 24.21 -0.02
N SER A 267 50.92 23.19 0.83
CA SER A 267 51.25 21.83 0.39
C SER A 267 50.05 20.89 0.42
N LEU A 268 50.07 19.91 -0.48
CA LEU A 268 49.22 18.73 -0.38
C LEU A 268 49.93 17.68 0.49
N TYR A 269 49.19 17.01 1.35
CA TYR A 269 49.71 15.91 2.16
C TYR A 269 48.65 14.82 2.31
N GLN A 270 49.11 13.59 2.53
CA GLN A 270 48.27 12.46 2.91
C GLN A 270 48.45 12.12 4.38
N VAL A 271 47.41 11.57 5.00
CA VAL A 271 47.47 11.04 6.36
C VAL A 271 47.45 9.51 6.28
N ASP A 272 48.44 8.87 6.87
CA ASP A 272 48.44 7.43 7.10
C ASP A 272 47.45 7.12 8.22
N LEU A 273 46.39 6.37 7.92
CA LEU A 273 45.32 6.12 8.88
C LEU A 273 45.69 5.11 9.97
N ALA A 274 46.76 4.33 9.77
CA ALA A 274 47.22 3.35 10.76
C ALA A 274 48.17 3.99 11.78
N THR A 275 48.99 4.95 11.35
CA THR A 275 50.00 5.60 12.21
C THR A 275 49.67 7.05 12.56
N ASN A 276 48.66 7.64 11.89
CA ASN A 276 48.30 9.05 11.94
C ASN A 276 49.42 10.01 11.45
N GLU A 277 50.44 9.47 10.79
CA GLU A 277 51.56 10.25 10.23
C GLU A 277 51.13 11.03 8.98
N LYS A 278 51.66 12.25 8.82
CA LYS A 278 51.38 13.07 7.64
C LYS A 278 52.56 13.01 6.68
N LYS A 279 52.31 12.72 5.41
CA LYS A 279 53.35 12.66 4.37
C LYS A 279 53.03 13.65 3.26
N ILE A 280 53.98 14.52 2.93
CA ILE A 280 53.84 15.47 1.83
C ILE A 280 53.66 14.72 0.50
N ILE A 281 52.78 15.25 -0.35
CA ILE A 281 52.61 14.79 -1.72
C ILE A 281 53.40 15.74 -2.60
N ASP A 282 54.51 15.26 -3.15
CA ASP A 282 55.32 16.03 -4.09
C ASP A 282 54.74 15.92 -5.51
N ILE A 283 54.04 16.95 -5.94
CA ILE A 283 53.54 17.09 -7.31
C ILE A 283 54.54 17.79 -8.24
N SER A 284 55.66 18.30 -7.72
CA SER A 284 56.63 19.08 -8.48
C SER A 284 57.24 18.25 -9.61
N ALA A 285 57.55 16.98 -9.33
CA ALA A 285 58.04 16.03 -10.32
C ALA A 285 57.03 15.81 -11.46
N ASN A 286 55.73 15.70 -11.14
CA ASN A 286 54.68 15.51 -12.16
C ASN A 286 54.48 16.75 -13.03
N ILE A 287 54.57 17.94 -12.43
CA ILE A 287 54.51 19.22 -13.16
C ILE A 287 55.73 19.36 -14.07
N GLN A 288 56.92 19.01 -13.58
CA GLN A 288 58.14 19.05 -14.37
C GLN A 288 58.05 18.08 -15.55
N ASN A 289 57.66 16.82 -15.30
CA ASN A 289 57.45 15.83 -16.35
C ASN A 289 56.41 16.30 -17.37
N PHE A 290 55.32 16.95 -16.93
CA PHE A 290 54.34 17.53 -17.85
C PHE A 290 54.98 18.55 -18.80
N PHE A 291 55.81 19.47 -18.30
CA PHE A 291 56.48 20.43 -19.18
C PHE A 291 57.54 19.78 -20.08
N GLU A 292 58.27 18.79 -19.58
CA GLU A 292 59.28 18.05 -20.36
C GLU A 292 58.61 17.26 -21.49
N ASP A 293 57.56 16.50 -21.18
CA ASP A 293 56.82 15.66 -22.12
C ASP A 293 56.07 16.49 -23.18
N ASN A 294 55.60 17.69 -22.80
CA ASN A 294 54.80 18.55 -23.69
C ASN A 294 55.62 19.70 -24.32
N MET A 295 56.93 19.74 -24.13
CA MET A 295 57.80 20.84 -24.58
C MET A 295 57.66 21.12 -26.09
N GLU A 296 57.56 20.07 -26.92
CA GLU A 296 57.42 20.22 -28.37
C GLU A 296 56.07 20.80 -28.78
N TYR A 297 54.98 20.32 -28.16
CA TYR A 297 53.64 20.87 -28.37
C TYR A 297 53.57 22.34 -27.93
N ILE A 298 54.11 22.65 -26.76
CA ILE A 298 54.19 24.02 -26.25
C ILE A 298 54.94 24.90 -27.25
N LYS A 299 56.11 24.47 -27.75
CA LYS A 299 56.88 25.20 -28.78
C LYS A 299 56.08 25.42 -30.08
N GLN A 300 55.32 24.43 -30.53
CA GLN A 300 54.49 24.56 -31.73
C GLN A 300 53.36 25.59 -31.55
N GLU A 301 52.77 25.66 -30.36
CA GLU A 301 51.69 26.60 -30.08
C GLU A 301 52.17 28.03 -29.85
N ILE A 302 53.31 28.21 -29.18
CA ILE A 302 53.85 29.53 -28.84
C ILE A 302 54.83 30.10 -29.88
N GLY A 303 55.31 29.27 -30.83
CA GLY A 303 56.26 29.71 -31.84
C GLY A 303 55.68 30.72 -32.83
N ASP A 304 56.57 31.43 -33.54
CA ASP A 304 56.19 32.49 -34.48
C ASP A 304 55.41 31.94 -35.69
N LYS A 305 54.11 32.26 -35.76
CA LYS A 305 53.23 31.86 -36.87
C LYS A 305 53.16 32.98 -37.92
N VAL A 306 54.15 33.02 -38.82
CA VAL A 306 54.28 34.08 -39.83
C VAL A 306 53.32 33.87 -41.01
N THR A 307 52.47 34.86 -41.27
CA THR A 307 51.55 34.91 -42.42
C THR A 307 51.77 36.19 -43.24
N ASN A 308 51.23 36.22 -44.45
CA ASN A 308 51.41 37.38 -45.33
C ASN A 308 50.72 38.63 -44.76
N ASN A 309 51.41 39.75 -44.83
CA ASN A 309 50.93 41.07 -44.50
C ASN A 309 50.58 41.29 -43.00
N ILE A 310 51.15 40.49 -42.11
CA ILE A 310 51.01 40.64 -40.66
C ILE A 310 52.40 40.64 -40.02
N SER A 311 52.66 41.60 -39.13
CA SER A 311 53.87 41.61 -38.29
C SER A 311 53.65 40.78 -37.04
N VAL A 312 54.51 39.80 -36.80
CA VAL A 312 54.45 38.88 -35.66
C VAL A 312 55.56 39.25 -34.68
N ASN A 313 55.24 39.43 -33.40
CA ASN A 313 56.26 39.64 -32.36
C ASN A 313 56.99 38.31 -32.12
N THR A 314 58.31 38.33 -32.22
CA THR A 314 59.16 37.13 -32.09
C THR A 314 59.47 36.74 -30.65
N GLY A 315 59.09 37.59 -29.68
CA GLY A 315 59.52 37.48 -28.29
C GLY A 315 60.97 37.92 -28.05
N ASN A 316 61.76 38.12 -29.11
CA ASN A 316 63.12 38.66 -29.00
C ASN A 316 63.09 40.17 -28.78
N LYS A 317 64.10 40.67 -28.06
CA LYS A 317 64.33 42.09 -27.85
C LYS A 317 65.73 42.48 -28.28
N ILE A 318 65.87 43.65 -28.89
CA ILE A 318 67.18 44.25 -29.18
C ILE A 318 67.19 45.64 -28.57
N ASP A 319 68.12 45.88 -27.64
CA ASP A 319 68.23 47.13 -26.87
C ASP A 319 66.97 47.52 -26.08
N GLY A 320 66.14 46.51 -25.75
CA GLY A 320 64.88 46.67 -25.02
C GLY A 320 63.63 46.69 -25.90
N ASP A 321 63.80 46.99 -27.19
CA ASP A 321 62.73 47.07 -28.19
C ASP A 321 62.34 45.70 -28.72
N ASP A 322 61.05 45.49 -28.93
CA ASP A 322 60.51 44.24 -29.48
C ASP A 322 60.90 44.05 -30.94
N VAL A 323 61.29 42.82 -31.29
CA VAL A 323 61.61 42.42 -32.65
C VAL A 323 60.40 41.76 -33.29
N TYR A 324 60.03 42.25 -34.46
CA TYR A 324 58.90 41.76 -35.24
C TYR A 324 59.38 41.15 -36.55
N LEU A 325 58.66 40.12 -37.00
CA LEU A 325 58.87 39.47 -38.28
C LEU A 325 57.66 39.73 -39.19
N PHE A 326 57.93 40.26 -40.37
CA PHE A 326 56.93 40.56 -41.38
C PHE A 326 57.22 39.79 -42.66
N LYS A 327 56.19 39.22 -43.27
CA LYS A 327 56.28 38.55 -44.57
C LYS A 327 55.32 39.18 -45.56
N ASN A 328 55.76 39.46 -46.77
CA ASN A 328 54.89 39.85 -47.87
C ASN A 328 55.48 39.43 -49.23
N ASN A 329 54.76 39.69 -50.31
CA ASN A 329 55.30 39.58 -51.65
C ASN A 329 55.98 40.89 -52.05
N ALA A 330 57.04 40.78 -52.83
CA ALA A 330 57.72 41.92 -53.43
C ALA A 330 58.04 41.64 -54.90
N SER A 331 57.96 42.68 -55.72
CA SER A 331 58.11 42.60 -57.17
C SER A 331 59.23 43.48 -57.68
N PHE A 332 59.64 43.21 -58.92
CA PHE A 332 60.52 44.07 -59.70
C PHE A 332 59.75 44.57 -60.92
N SER A 333 59.09 45.73 -60.81
CA SER A 333 58.32 46.30 -61.94
C SER A 333 59.20 46.64 -63.14
N ASN A 334 60.48 46.95 -62.89
CA ASN A 334 61.49 47.22 -63.92
C ASN A 334 62.70 46.29 -63.77
N ALA A 335 63.37 45.98 -64.88
CA ALA A 335 64.59 45.17 -64.85
C ALA A 335 65.73 45.93 -64.17
N GLY A 336 66.16 45.47 -62.99
CA GLY A 336 67.11 46.19 -62.14
C GLY A 336 67.39 45.46 -60.84
N ALA A 337 68.12 46.10 -59.93
CA ALA A 337 68.41 45.54 -58.59
C ALA A 337 67.54 46.15 -57.48
N LYS A 338 66.80 47.22 -57.78
CA LYS A 338 65.89 47.89 -56.83
C LYS A 338 64.58 47.13 -56.78
N ILE A 339 64.16 46.76 -55.57
CA ILE A 339 62.85 46.17 -55.34
C ILE A 339 61.77 47.25 -55.34
N ASP A 340 60.57 46.89 -55.77
CA ASP A 340 59.42 47.77 -55.56
C ASP A 340 59.18 47.94 -54.05
N GLU A 341 58.70 49.11 -53.66
CA GLU A 341 58.57 49.50 -52.26
C GLU A 341 57.71 48.51 -51.46
N VAL A 342 58.27 47.97 -50.38
CA VAL A 342 57.55 47.01 -49.52
C VAL A 342 56.86 47.78 -48.40
N GLN A 343 55.54 47.68 -48.34
CA GLN A 343 54.72 48.22 -47.25
C GLN A 343 54.70 47.22 -46.09
N ILE A 344 55.16 47.62 -44.91
CA ILE A 344 55.08 46.81 -43.70
C ILE A 344 53.82 47.18 -42.92
N SER A 345 53.06 46.17 -42.49
CA SER A 345 51.98 46.38 -41.53
C SER A 345 52.59 46.56 -40.15
N LEU A 346 52.61 47.78 -39.64
CA LEU A 346 53.18 48.08 -38.33
C LEU A 346 52.39 47.40 -37.19
N PRO A 347 53.07 46.92 -36.14
CA PRO A 347 52.41 46.40 -34.94
C PRO A 347 51.50 47.45 -34.27
N PRO A 348 50.51 47.04 -33.47
CA PRO A 348 49.65 47.97 -32.72
C PRO A 348 50.46 48.95 -31.88
N ASN A 349 50.03 50.21 -31.83
CA ASN A 349 50.67 51.29 -31.06
C ASN A 349 52.05 51.73 -31.55
N THR A 350 52.45 51.36 -32.77
CA THR A 350 53.68 51.85 -33.40
C THR A 350 53.36 52.72 -34.61
N THR A 351 54.22 53.69 -34.90
CA THR A 351 54.01 54.71 -35.94
C THR A 351 55.06 54.66 -37.05
N ALA A 352 56.24 54.09 -36.76
CA ALA A 352 57.29 53.92 -37.74
C ALA A 352 58.14 52.68 -37.46
N ILE A 353 58.81 52.20 -38.52
CA ILE A 353 59.92 51.25 -38.37
C ILE A 353 61.09 52.02 -37.76
N ASP A 354 61.70 51.44 -36.73
CA ASP A 354 62.84 52.03 -36.04
C ASP A 354 64.17 51.50 -36.61
N ARG A 355 64.34 50.17 -36.63
CA ARG A 355 65.54 49.51 -37.17
C ARG A 355 65.17 48.27 -37.98
N ILE A 356 65.82 48.09 -39.12
CA ILE A 356 65.81 46.82 -39.85
C ILE A 356 66.94 45.93 -39.32
N VAL A 357 66.59 44.73 -38.90
CA VAL A 357 67.52 43.71 -38.39
C VAL A 357 68.00 42.83 -39.54
N SER A 358 67.06 42.31 -40.33
CA SER A 358 67.38 41.46 -41.48
C SER A 358 66.32 41.53 -42.57
N VAL A 359 66.73 41.31 -43.81
CA VAL A 359 65.83 41.17 -44.96
C VAL A 359 66.26 39.93 -45.75
N LYS A 360 65.31 39.02 -45.96
CA LYS A 360 65.52 37.79 -46.72
C LYS A 360 64.50 37.71 -47.84
N LEU A 361 64.98 37.34 -49.03
CA LEU A 361 64.14 37.12 -50.19
C LEU A 361 64.13 35.64 -50.53
N PHE A 362 62.93 35.12 -50.79
CA PHE A 362 62.70 33.73 -51.14
C PHE A 362 61.98 33.63 -52.47
N LYS A 363 62.26 32.55 -53.19
CA LYS A 363 61.51 32.10 -54.36
C LYS A 363 61.41 30.58 -54.30
N ASP A 364 60.22 30.04 -54.52
CA ASP A 364 59.96 28.60 -54.45
C ASP A 364 60.48 27.96 -53.14
N LYS A 365 60.28 28.66 -52.01
CA LYS A 365 60.76 28.30 -50.66
C LYS A 365 62.29 28.20 -50.50
N LYS A 366 63.07 28.70 -51.46
CA LYS A 366 64.53 28.78 -51.39
C LYS A 366 64.96 30.22 -51.16
N ILE A 367 65.97 30.41 -50.32
CA ILE A 367 66.60 31.73 -50.12
C ILE A 367 67.30 32.11 -51.43
N ILE A 368 66.92 33.25 -51.99
CA ILE A 368 67.55 33.82 -53.18
C ILE A 368 68.53 34.92 -52.79
N SER A 369 68.23 35.64 -51.72
CA SER A 369 69.15 36.64 -51.18
C SER A 369 68.90 36.82 -49.69
N SER A 370 69.98 36.83 -48.91
CA SER A 370 70.00 37.19 -47.48
C SER A 370 70.75 38.50 -47.23
N SER A 371 71.23 39.14 -48.28
CA SER A 371 72.03 40.36 -48.22
C SER A 371 71.39 41.40 -49.13
N VAL A 372 71.01 42.53 -48.52
CA VAL A 372 70.45 43.69 -49.21
C VAL A 372 71.34 44.90 -48.95
N THR A 373 71.34 45.86 -49.87
CA THR A 373 72.08 47.12 -49.74
C THR A 373 71.18 48.32 -49.98
N GLY A 374 71.60 49.50 -49.52
CA GLY A 374 70.87 50.75 -49.72
C GLY A 374 69.47 50.74 -49.08
N VAL A 375 69.33 50.10 -47.92
CA VAL A 375 68.06 50.06 -47.17
C VAL A 375 67.69 51.47 -46.72
N THR A 376 66.50 51.92 -47.08
CA THR A 376 65.93 53.21 -46.68
C THR A 376 64.52 52.99 -46.15
N ILE A 377 64.19 53.70 -45.08
CA ILE A 377 62.93 53.58 -44.35
C ILE A 377 62.16 54.89 -44.52
N THR A 378 60.86 54.82 -44.82
CA THR A 378 59.97 55.98 -44.88
C THR A 378 58.63 55.63 -44.24
N GLY A 379 58.48 55.94 -42.95
CA GLY A 379 57.31 55.53 -42.17
C GLY A 379 57.25 54.01 -42.02
N SER A 380 56.25 53.38 -42.62
CA SER A 380 56.06 51.92 -42.68
C SER A 380 56.63 51.27 -43.95
N LYS A 381 57.33 52.05 -44.78
CA LYS A 381 57.80 51.64 -46.11
C LYS A 381 59.28 51.35 -46.07
N ILE A 382 59.69 50.27 -46.72
CA ILE A 382 61.11 49.96 -46.93
C ILE A 382 61.43 49.91 -48.42
N ASN A 383 62.58 50.48 -48.76
CA ASN A 383 63.18 50.41 -50.08
C ASN A 383 64.59 49.87 -49.94
N PHE A 384 64.98 48.92 -50.77
CA PHE A 384 66.32 48.34 -50.74
C PHE A 384 66.71 47.78 -52.11
N TYR A 385 67.96 47.41 -52.25
CA TYR A 385 68.49 46.76 -53.44
C TYR A 385 68.98 45.36 -53.10
N MET A 386 68.79 44.41 -54.00
CA MET A 386 69.45 43.12 -53.90
C MET A 386 70.94 43.31 -54.16
N GLY A 387 71.79 42.99 -53.19
CA GLY A 387 73.20 43.31 -53.28
C GLY A 387 73.93 43.31 -51.95
N GLU A 388 75.24 43.46 -52.00
CA GLU A 388 76.08 43.56 -50.81
C GLU A 388 77.07 44.70 -51.01
N GLY A 389 77.11 45.63 -50.04
CA GLY A 389 77.91 46.84 -50.15
C GLY A 389 77.56 47.65 -51.39
N SER A 390 78.52 47.81 -52.30
CA SER A 390 78.33 48.53 -53.57
C SER A 390 78.02 47.61 -54.77
N MET A 391 77.83 46.30 -54.54
CA MET A 391 77.50 45.34 -55.59
C MET A 391 75.99 45.11 -55.65
N TYR A 392 75.44 45.06 -56.86
CA TYR A 392 74.00 44.93 -57.11
C TYR A 392 73.69 43.70 -57.96
N TYR A 393 72.69 42.92 -57.57
CA TYR A 393 72.19 41.77 -58.33
C TYR A 393 70.98 42.18 -59.15
N ARG A 394 71.13 42.17 -60.48
CA ARG A 394 70.06 42.53 -61.40
C ARG A 394 69.03 41.39 -61.53
N GLN A 395 67.75 41.75 -61.48
CA GLN A 395 66.63 40.86 -61.75
C GLN A 395 65.85 41.29 -63.01
N ALA A 396 65.15 40.32 -63.60
CA ALA A 396 64.24 40.58 -64.72
C ALA A 396 62.96 41.28 -64.23
N ALA A 397 62.39 42.13 -65.09
CA ALA A 397 61.09 42.76 -64.82
C ALA A 397 59.99 41.69 -64.67
N GLY A 398 59.03 41.93 -63.79
CA GLY A 398 57.92 41.01 -63.51
C GLY A 398 58.27 39.83 -62.59
N THR A 399 59.48 39.78 -62.03
CA THR A 399 59.85 38.73 -61.09
C THR A 399 59.27 39.02 -59.70
N ASN A 400 58.58 38.04 -59.12
CA ASN A 400 58.03 38.11 -57.76
C ASN A 400 58.85 37.26 -56.78
N TYR A 401 59.01 37.76 -55.57
CA TYR A 401 59.68 37.12 -54.45
C TYR A 401 58.83 37.23 -53.20
N GLU A 402 59.00 36.29 -52.27
CA GLU A 402 58.56 36.47 -50.89
C GLU A 402 59.66 37.24 -50.15
N VAL A 403 59.31 38.38 -49.56
CA VAL A 403 60.20 39.16 -48.72
C VAL A 403 59.83 38.91 -47.25
N MET A 404 60.84 38.61 -46.45
CA MET A 404 60.73 38.48 -45.00
C MET A 404 61.64 39.52 -44.36
N VAL A 405 61.08 40.36 -43.52
CA VAL A 405 61.77 41.48 -42.88
C VAL A 405 61.65 41.33 -41.38
N GLU A 406 62.79 41.38 -40.71
CA GLU A 406 62.89 41.43 -39.26
C GLU A 406 63.24 42.86 -38.85
N PHE A 407 62.49 43.44 -37.93
CA PHE A 407 62.60 44.86 -37.60
C PHE A 407 62.13 45.19 -36.18
N THR A 408 62.58 46.32 -35.64
CA THR A 408 61.98 46.96 -34.46
C THR A 408 61.10 48.13 -34.89
N ALA A 409 60.10 48.47 -34.07
CA ALA A 409 59.15 49.55 -34.35
C ALA A 409 58.95 50.44 -33.12
N ARG A 410 58.61 51.70 -33.35
CA ARG A 410 58.41 52.73 -32.30
C ARG A 410 57.14 53.53 -32.48
#